data_AF-A0A939IJ49-F1
#
_entry.id   AF-A0A939IJ49-F1
#
_cell.length_a   1.000
_cell.length_b   1.000
_cell.length_c   1.000
_cell.angle_alpha   90.00
_cell.angle_beta   90.00
_cell.angle_gamma   90.00
#
_symmetry.space_group_name_H-M   'P 1'
#
loop_
_entity.id
_entity.type
_entity.pdbx_description
1 polymer ?
#
loop_
_entity_poly.entity_id
_entity_poly.type
_entity_poly.pdbx_seq_one_letter_code
_entity_poly.pdbx_strand_id
1 'polypeptide(L)'
;MKLKKTSIIALSLLMILSFAFTGCSSSDNSADSTDPSATAEDTKGNDDGAAAPGEAAGFEEFPIGDDQELGPLNVAAVYFQPVDMEPVGNSLPASEADMHIEADISALKNDLGYGVGDFVPYLTVKYEILNEAGKTVQEGTFMPMSASDGPHYGANIKLGEAGTYKVRFIIENPEAQGYLLHVDKETGVTGKYWTDPLIAEWDFDYVPRVW
;
A
#
# COMPACT_ATOMS: atom_id res chain seq x y z
N MET A 1 51.57 -18.45 27.60
CA MET A 1 51.73 -18.17 29.04
C MET A 1 51.44 -16.69 29.28
N LYS A 2 50.59 -16.37 30.28
CA LYS A 2 50.11 -15.05 30.75
C LYS A 2 49.00 -14.39 29.90
N LEU A 3 47.71 -14.64 30.17
CA LEU A 3 46.76 -14.21 31.24
C LEU A 3 46.00 -12.91 30.94
N LYS A 4 44.66 -13.08 30.84
CA LYS A 4 43.57 -12.10 30.74
C LYS A 4 43.48 -11.19 31.97
N LYS A 5 42.90 -10.00 31.79
CA LYS A 5 42.15 -9.30 32.85
C LYS A 5 40.84 -8.75 32.28
N THR A 6 39.74 -9.37 32.68
CA THR A 6 38.37 -8.86 32.64
C THR A 6 38.16 -7.90 33.82
N SER A 7 37.40 -6.83 33.63
CA SER A 7 36.94 -5.97 34.72
C SER A 7 35.44 -6.16 34.87
N ILE A 8 35.05 -6.66 36.04
CA ILE A 8 33.68 -6.81 36.54
C ILE A 8 33.52 -5.72 37.59
N ILE A 9 32.48 -4.89 37.48
CA ILE A 9 32.02 -4.04 38.58
C ILE A 9 30.56 -4.38 38.83
N ALA A 10 30.30 -4.97 39.98
CA ALA A 10 28.99 -5.18 40.57
C ALA A 10 29.10 -4.88 42.07
N LEU A 11 28.20 -4.03 42.60
CA LEU A 11 27.55 -4.05 43.93
C LEU A 11 26.84 -2.69 44.12
N SER A 12 25.50 -2.64 44.13
CA SER A 12 24.61 -2.72 45.32
C SER A 12 24.37 -1.34 45.97
N LEU A 13 23.22 -0.91 46.49
CA LEU A 13 22.09 -1.59 47.12
C LEU A 13 20.98 -0.53 47.45
N LEU A 14 19.68 -0.90 47.35
CA LEU A 14 18.50 -0.51 48.19
C LEU A 14 18.07 1.00 48.29
N MET A 15 16.82 1.44 48.48
CA MET A 15 15.50 0.85 48.84
C MET A 15 14.37 1.91 48.62
N ILE A 16 13.27 1.51 47.96
CA ILE A 16 11.82 1.79 48.14
C ILE A 16 11.34 3.12 48.78
N LEU A 17 10.42 3.83 48.08
CA LEU A 17 9.18 4.36 48.70
C LEU A 17 8.04 4.48 47.66
N SER A 18 6.94 3.79 47.94
CA SER A 18 5.69 3.79 47.16
C SER A 18 4.75 4.88 47.68
N PHE A 19 4.09 5.63 46.79
CA PHE A 19 2.84 6.32 47.10
C PHE A 19 1.86 6.11 45.96
N ALA A 20 0.79 5.38 46.25
CA ALA A 20 -0.44 5.39 45.48
C ALA A 20 -1.39 6.42 46.10
N PHE A 21 -2.05 7.22 45.28
CA PHE A 21 -3.28 7.90 45.66
C PHE A 21 -4.28 7.83 44.50
N THR A 22 -5.31 7.01 44.72
CA THR A 22 -6.60 7.10 44.05
C THR A 22 -7.47 8.05 44.88
N GLY A 23 -8.15 8.99 44.24
CA GLY A 23 -9.17 9.82 44.86
C GLY A 23 -10.06 10.49 43.81
N CYS A 24 -11.24 9.92 43.57
CA CYS A 24 -12.33 10.53 42.82
C CYS A 24 -13.04 11.61 43.64
N SER A 25 -13.46 12.68 42.99
CA SER A 25 -14.57 13.53 43.44
C SER A 25 -15.17 14.25 42.22
N SER A 26 -16.45 14.00 41.96
CA SER A 26 -17.26 14.72 40.97
C SER A 26 -17.94 15.94 41.58
N SER A 27 -18.35 16.84 40.69
CA SER A 27 -19.48 17.79 40.78
C SER A 27 -19.19 19.27 41.10
N ASP A 28 -19.25 20.03 40.00
CA ASP A 28 -20.00 21.26 39.71
C ASP A 28 -19.57 22.66 40.18
N ASN A 29 -19.49 23.49 39.14
CA ASN A 29 -19.73 24.93 39.01
C ASN A 29 -18.80 25.90 39.76
N SER A 30 -18.06 26.68 38.97
CA SER A 30 -18.00 28.14 39.11
C SER A 30 -17.58 28.81 37.81
N ALA A 31 -18.25 29.94 37.56
CA ALA A 31 -17.97 30.88 36.51
C ALA A 31 -16.80 31.81 36.87
N ASP A 32 -16.30 32.42 35.80
CA ASP A 32 -15.70 33.74 35.72
C ASP A 32 -14.17 33.89 35.81
N SER A 33 -13.76 34.74 34.88
CA SER A 33 -12.50 35.19 34.30
C SER A 33 -11.29 35.44 35.20
N THR A 34 -10.09 35.12 34.69
CA THR A 34 -9.03 36.10 34.33
C THR A 34 -7.80 35.40 33.72
N ASP A 35 -7.45 35.78 32.50
CA ASP A 35 -6.15 35.54 31.84
C ASP A 35 -5.19 36.69 32.23
N PRO A 36 -3.86 36.51 32.29
CA PRO A 36 -3.08 36.67 31.06
C PRO A 36 -1.89 35.69 30.90
N SER A 37 -1.79 35.16 29.68
CA SER A 37 -0.59 35.12 28.84
C SER A 37 0.51 34.10 29.18
N ALA A 38 0.54 33.01 28.41
CA ALA A 38 1.78 32.37 27.97
C ALA A 38 1.61 31.73 26.58
N THR A 39 2.09 32.45 25.56
CA THR A 39 2.75 31.98 24.32
C THR A 39 2.35 30.61 23.75
N ALA A 40 1.65 30.66 22.62
CA ALA A 40 1.43 29.55 21.70
C ALA A 40 2.75 29.09 21.06
N GLU A 41 3.06 27.80 21.19
CA GLU A 41 3.87 27.07 20.21
C GLU A 41 2.91 26.33 19.27
N ASP A 42 3.03 26.70 18.01
CA ASP A 42 2.24 26.25 16.87
C ASP A 42 2.78 24.89 16.42
N THR A 43 2.33 23.80 17.04
CA THR A 43 2.59 22.45 16.51
C THR A 43 1.69 22.24 15.31
N LYS A 44 2.22 22.56 14.13
CA LYS A 44 1.68 22.11 12.84
C LYS A 44 1.30 20.64 12.96
N GLY A 45 0.01 20.37 12.75
CA GLY A 45 -0.48 19.02 12.57
C GLY A 45 0.32 18.33 11.49
N ASN A 46 0.87 17.17 11.84
CA ASN A 46 1.35 16.21 10.87
C ASN A 46 0.12 15.80 10.07
N ASP A 47 0.04 16.30 8.85
CA ASP A 47 -0.85 15.77 7.83
C ASP A 47 -0.31 14.38 7.50
N ASP A 48 -0.81 13.36 8.20
CA ASP A 48 -0.55 11.95 7.90
C ASP A 48 -1.36 11.55 6.64
N GLY A 49 -1.19 12.31 5.56
CA GLY A 49 -1.54 11.88 4.23
C GLY A 49 -0.60 10.74 3.87
N ALA A 50 -1.16 9.56 3.59
CA ALA A 50 -0.40 8.46 3.00
C ALA A 50 0.36 9.01 1.79
N ALA A 51 1.68 8.88 1.81
CA ALA A 51 2.50 9.26 0.67
C ALA A 51 1.99 8.49 -0.56
N ALA A 52 1.84 9.19 -1.68
CA ALA A 52 1.60 8.52 -2.95
C ALA A 52 2.75 7.54 -3.21
N PRO A 53 2.49 6.36 -3.82
CA PRO A 53 3.55 5.49 -4.34
C PRO A 53 4.53 6.31 -5.20
N GLY A 54 5.84 6.08 -5.02
CA GLY A 54 6.90 6.70 -5.84
C GLY A 54 7.83 7.72 -5.16
N GLU A 55 7.41 8.55 -4.19
CA GLU A 55 8.33 9.58 -3.63
C GLU A 55 9.33 9.03 -2.59
N ALA A 56 9.06 7.85 -2.00
CA ALA A 56 9.88 7.23 -0.96
C ALA A 56 10.69 6.00 -1.42
N ALA A 57 10.49 5.56 -2.66
CA ALA A 57 10.87 4.22 -3.12
C ALA A 57 12.36 4.05 -3.47
N GLY A 58 13.05 5.15 -3.82
CA GLY A 58 14.46 5.14 -4.22
C GLY A 58 14.72 4.67 -5.66
N PHE A 59 13.65 4.53 -6.47
CA PHE A 59 13.69 4.28 -7.92
C PHE A 59 12.66 5.19 -8.63
N GLU A 60 12.78 5.31 -9.94
CA GLU A 60 11.88 6.16 -10.74
C GLU A 60 10.75 5.31 -11.33
N GLU A 61 9.52 5.75 -11.10
CA GLU A 61 8.32 5.14 -11.64
C GLU A 61 7.71 6.03 -12.70
N PHE A 62 7.16 5.42 -13.75
CA PHE A 62 6.47 6.12 -14.81
C PHE A 62 4.98 5.76 -14.80
N PRO A 63 4.07 6.74 -14.69
CA PRO A 63 2.65 6.45 -14.75
C PRO A 63 2.27 5.94 -16.14
N ILE A 64 1.40 4.93 -16.19
CA ILE A 64 0.71 4.49 -17.41
C ILE A 64 -0.38 5.51 -17.77
N GLY A 65 -1.03 6.10 -16.76
CA GLY A 65 -2.01 7.18 -16.89
C GLY A 65 -2.47 7.67 -15.51
N ASP A 66 -3.52 8.49 -15.47
CA ASP A 66 -4.11 8.96 -14.21
C ASP A 66 -4.75 7.81 -13.41
N ASP A 67 -4.70 7.89 -12.09
CA ASP A 67 -5.39 6.98 -11.19
C ASP A 67 -6.89 6.88 -11.49
N GLN A 68 -7.47 5.68 -11.29
CA GLN A 68 -8.89 5.45 -11.50
C GLN A 68 -9.57 5.01 -10.20
N GLU A 69 -10.61 5.75 -9.80
CA GLU A 69 -11.49 5.39 -8.70
C GLU A 69 -12.60 4.45 -9.21
N LEU A 70 -12.59 3.19 -8.73
CA LEU A 70 -13.51 2.14 -9.14
C LEU A 70 -14.15 1.49 -7.91
N GLY A 71 -15.42 1.85 -7.65
CA GLY A 71 -16.14 1.33 -6.48
C GLY A 71 -15.39 1.66 -5.19
N PRO A 72 -14.93 0.66 -4.39
CA PRO A 72 -14.19 0.90 -3.16
C PRO A 72 -12.68 1.08 -3.35
N LEU A 73 -12.17 1.14 -4.59
CA LEU A 73 -10.73 1.09 -4.88
C LEU A 73 -10.24 2.35 -5.59
N ASN A 74 -9.06 2.82 -5.21
CA ASN A 74 -8.21 3.64 -6.07
C ASN A 74 -7.22 2.69 -6.76
N VAL A 75 -7.05 2.84 -8.07
CA VAL A 75 -6.17 2.01 -8.88
C VAL A 75 -5.19 2.90 -9.63
N ALA A 76 -3.92 2.85 -9.22
CA ALA A 76 -2.81 3.44 -9.94
C ALA A 76 -2.10 2.36 -10.77
N ALA A 77 -1.52 2.78 -11.90
CA ALA A 77 -0.80 1.91 -12.81
C ALA A 77 0.53 2.55 -13.17
N VAL A 78 1.62 1.90 -12.79
CA VAL A 78 2.99 2.39 -13.05
C VAL A 78 3.81 1.34 -13.77
N TYR A 79 4.88 1.78 -14.44
CA TYR A 79 5.89 0.90 -15.01
C TYR A 79 7.30 1.46 -14.79
N PHE A 80 8.27 0.56 -14.68
CA PHE A 80 9.68 0.89 -14.52
C PHE A 80 10.57 -0.28 -14.96
N GLN A 81 11.88 -0.22 -14.65
CA GLN A 81 12.82 -1.27 -15.05
C GLN A 81 12.38 -2.67 -14.59
N PRO A 82 12.63 -3.72 -15.38
CA PRO A 82 12.39 -5.10 -14.93
C PRO A 82 13.09 -5.40 -13.61
N VAL A 83 12.45 -6.22 -12.77
CA VAL A 83 12.97 -6.58 -11.44
C VAL A 83 13.19 -8.08 -11.31
N ASP A 84 14.21 -8.45 -10.54
CA ASP A 84 14.38 -9.83 -10.08
C ASP A 84 13.41 -10.09 -8.93
N MET A 85 12.66 -11.19 -9.01
CA MET A 85 11.67 -11.57 -8.01
C MET A 85 12.00 -12.94 -7.40
N GLU A 86 11.73 -13.08 -6.11
CA GLU A 86 11.77 -14.35 -5.40
C GLU A 86 10.37 -14.74 -4.89
N PRO A 87 9.98 -16.03 -4.95
CA PRO A 87 10.74 -17.15 -5.51
C PRO A 87 10.82 -17.12 -7.04
N VAL A 88 11.99 -17.48 -7.57
CA VAL A 88 12.25 -17.53 -9.03
C VAL A 88 11.37 -18.55 -9.73
N GLY A 89 11.02 -18.28 -10.99
CA GLY A 89 10.27 -19.20 -11.86
C GLY A 89 8.75 -19.01 -11.89
N ASN A 90 8.22 -18.11 -11.06
CA ASN A 90 6.80 -17.74 -11.07
C ASN A 90 6.48 -16.58 -12.01
N SER A 91 7.50 -15.89 -12.53
CA SER A 91 7.39 -14.72 -13.38
C SER A 91 8.43 -14.74 -14.50
N LEU A 92 8.24 -13.90 -15.52
CA LEU A 92 9.24 -13.65 -16.55
C LEU A 92 10.49 -13.04 -15.89
N PRO A 93 11.71 -13.59 -16.09
CA PRO A 93 12.91 -13.06 -15.48
C PRO A 93 13.25 -11.67 -16.02
N ALA A 94 13.88 -10.83 -15.18
CA ALA A 94 14.22 -9.45 -15.53
C ALA A 94 15.00 -9.35 -16.84
N SER A 95 15.93 -10.28 -17.08
CA SER A 95 16.78 -10.32 -18.28
C SER A 95 16.02 -10.56 -19.60
N GLU A 96 14.75 -10.98 -19.53
CA GLU A 96 13.92 -11.27 -20.71
C GLU A 96 12.76 -10.28 -20.89
N ALA A 97 12.53 -9.42 -19.89
CA ALA A 97 11.47 -8.45 -19.84
C ALA A 97 11.91 -7.07 -20.31
N ASP A 98 10.97 -6.26 -20.77
CA ASP A 98 11.21 -4.88 -21.19
C ASP A 98 10.91 -3.90 -20.04
N MET A 99 9.96 -4.24 -19.15
CA MET A 99 9.57 -3.46 -17.99
C MET A 99 9.00 -4.34 -16.87
N HIS A 100 8.85 -3.76 -15.68
CA HIS A 100 7.90 -4.19 -14.66
C HIS A 100 6.66 -3.29 -14.72
N ILE A 101 5.46 -3.84 -14.62
CA ILE A 101 4.21 -3.08 -14.47
C ILE A 101 3.61 -3.44 -13.12
N GLU A 102 3.15 -2.42 -12.40
CA GLU A 102 2.47 -2.55 -11.11
C GLU A 102 1.06 -1.97 -11.17
N ALA A 103 0.17 -2.59 -10.40
CA ALA A 103 -1.12 -2.08 -10.01
C ALA A 103 -1.10 -1.82 -8.50
N ASP A 104 -1.07 -0.54 -8.14
CA ASP A 104 -1.18 -0.08 -6.77
C ASP A 104 -2.64 0.15 -6.44
N ILE A 105 -3.18 -0.71 -5.57
CA ILE A 105 -4.60 -0.75 -5.27
C ILE A 105 -4.81 -0.45 -3.79
N SER A 106 -5.34 0.74 -3.52
CA SER A 106 -5.66 1.19 -2.17
C SER A 106 -7.17 1.35 -1.98
N ALA A 107 -7.62 1.23 -0.74
CA ALA A 107 -9.03 1.36 -0.40
C ALA A 107 -9.44 2.83 -0.37
N LEU A 108 -10.51 3.15 -1.10
CA LEU A 108 -11.27 4.38 -0.89
C LEU A 108 -12.23 4.21 0.29
N LYS A 109 -13.04 5.23 0.55
CA LYS A 109 -14.16 5.11 1.49
C LYS A 109 -15.05 3.93 1.09
N ASN A 110 -15.20 2.96 2.00
CA ASN A 110 -15.86 1.69 1.73
C ASN A 110 -16.65 1.18 2.95
N ASP A 111 -17.55 0.25 2.70
CA ASP A 111 -18.30 -0.48 3.73
C ASP A 111 -17.80 -1.94 3.90
N LEU A 112 -16.56 -2.22 3.48
CA LEU A 112 -15.94 -3.55 3.51
C LEU A 112 -14.99 -3.73 4.70
N GLY A 113 -14.69 -2.65 5.44
CA GLY A 113 -13.87 -2.67 6.64
C GLY A 113 -12.38 -2.38 6.40
N TYR A 114 -11.99 -2.06 5.16
CA TYR A 114 -10.63 -1.59 4.87
C TYR A 114 -10.44 -0.15 5.36
N GLY A 115 -9.27 0.19 5.92
CA GLY A 115 -8.90 1.56 6.19
C GLY A 115 -8.69 2.34 4.89
N VAL A 116 -9.08 3.60 4.84
CA VAL A 116 -8.89 4.44 3.64
C VAL A 116 -7.39 4.66 3.42
N GLY A 117 -6.93 4.41 2.20
CA GLY A 117 -5.51 4.48 1.81
C GLY A 117 -4.75 3.17 2.02
N ASP A 118 -5.31 2.19 2.74
CA ASP A 118 -4.66 0.89 2.94
C ASP A 118 -4.64 0.09 1.62
N PHE A 119 -3.55 -0.64 1.40
CA PHE A 119 -3.49 -1.66 0.35
C PHE A 119 -4.65 -2.66 0.50
N VAL A 120 -5.29 -3.04 -0.60
CA VAL A 120 -6.37 -4.04 -0.62
C VAL A 120 -5.80 -5.40 -1.03
N PRO A 121 -5.55 -6.32 -0.08
CA PRO A 121 -4.95 -7.61 -0.37
C PRO A 121 -5.97 -8.62 -0.92
N TYR A 122 -5.46 -9.79 -1.32
CA TYR A 122 -6.24 -10.95 -1.76
C TYR A 122 -7.12 -10.75 -3.01
N LEU A 123 -7.00 -9.62 -3.72
CA LEU A 123 -7.57 -9.47 -5.05
C LEU A 123 -6.93 -10.44 -6.04
N THR A 124 -7.70 -10.86 -7.04
CA THR A 124 -7.13 -11.42 -8.28
C THR A 124 -7.09 -10.29 -9.31
N VAL A 125 -5.90 -9.85 -9.68
CA VAL A 125 -5.72 -8.77 -10.66
C VAL A 125 -5.18 -9.35 -11.95
N LYS A 126 -5.98 -9.32 -13.01
CA LYS A 126 -5.56 -9.70 -14.36
C LYS A 126 -5.19 -8.46 -15.14
N TYR A 127 -4.26 -8.60 -16.07
CA TYR A 127 -3.94 -7.54 -17.01
C TYR A 127 -4.19 -8.00 -18.45
N GLU A 128 -4.58 -7.06 -19.30
CA GLU A 128 -4.66 -7.21 -20.75
C GLU A 128 -4.04 -5.97 -21.40
N ILE A 129 -3.14 -6.18 -22.36
CA ILE A 129 -2.52 -5.13 -23.17
C ILE A 129 -2.92 -5.38 -24.63
N LEU A 130 -3.63 -4.43 -25.22
CA LEU A 130 -4.10 -4.48 -26.59
C LEU A 130 -3.32 -3.47 -27.43
N ASN A 131 -2.99 -3.83 -28.68
CA ASN A 131 -2.43 -2.86 -29.62
C ASN A 131 -3.52 -1.94 -30.21
N GLU A 132 -3.13 -0.97 -31.04
CA GLU A 132 -4.06 -0.04 -31.72
C GLU A 132 -5.19 -0.71 -32.51
N ALA A 133 -4.98 -1.94 -32.99
CA ALA A 133 -6.00 -2.70 -33.71
C ALA A 133 -7.00 -3.42 -32.77
N GLY A 134 -6.88 -3.25 -31.46
CA GLY A 134 -7.69 -3.92 -30.45
C GLY A 134 -7.35 -5.41 -30.29
N LYS A 135 -6.16 -5.84 -30.74
CA LYS A 135 -5.69 -7.21 -30.56
C LYS A 135 -4.87 -7.31 -29.27
N THR A 136 -5.23 -8.25 -28.41
CA THR A 136 -4.43 -8.63 -27.24
C THR A 136 -3.03 -9.07 -27.67
N VAL A 137 -2.01 -8.36 -27.19
CA VAL A 137 -0.59 -8.65 -27.43
C VAL A 137 0.10 -9.17 -26.17
N GLN A 138 -0.44 -8.86 -25.00
CA GLN A 138 -0.06 -9.45 -23.73
C GLN A 138 -1.28 -9.59 -22.82
N GLU A 139 -1.35 -10.64 -22.03
CA GLU A 139 -2.32 -10.84 -20.96
C GLU A 139 -1.76 -11.77 -19.88
N GLY A 140 -2.26 -11.63 -18.66
CA GLY A 140 -1.84 -12.48 -17.56
C GLY A 140 -2.54 -12.15 -16.26
N THR A 141 -2.01 -12.70 -15.17
CA THR A 141 -2.43 -12.39 -13.80
C THR A 141 -1.23 -11.81 -13.07
N PHE A 142 -1.40 -10.63 -12.47
CA PHE A 142 -0.39 -10.06 -11.60
C PHE A 142 -0.23 -10.91 -10.34
N MET A 143 0.99 -10.91 -9.82
CA MET A 143 1.32 -11.56 -8.57
C MET A 143 1.32 -10.52 -7.45
N PRO A 144 0.73 -10.81 -6.28
CA PRO A 144 0.93 -9.96 -5.11
C PRO A 144 2.39 -10.11 -4.65
N MET A 145 3.06 -8.99 -4.43
CA MET A 145 4.45 -8.98 -3.95
C MET A 145 4.73 -7.73 -3.12
N SER A 146 5.99 -7.53 -2.74
CA SER A 146 6.42 -6.34 -2.02
C SER A 146 7.73 -5.81 -2.62
N ALA A 147 7.80 -4.49 -2.79
CA ALA A 147 9.02 -3.75 -3.05
C ALA A 147 9.40 -2.92 -1.81
N SER A 148 10.39 -2.03 -1.94
CA SER A 148 10.87 -1.19 -0.83
C SER A 148 9.89 -0.13 -0.37
N ASP A 149 8.92 0.20 -1.20
CA ASP A 149 7.86 1.21 -1.00
C ASP A 149 6.51 0.62 -0.60
N GLY A 150 6.28 -0.68 -0.79
CA GLY A 150 5.10 -1.34 -0.25
C GLY A 150 4.67 -2.59 -0.99
N PRO A 151 3.51 -3.16 -0.59
CA PRO A 151 2.86 -4.23 -1.31
C PRO A 151 2.07 -3.72 -2.53
N HIS A 152 2.16 -4.45 -3.64
CA HIS A 152 1.44 -4.16 -4.89
C HIS A 152 1.11 -5.47 -5.63
N TYR A 153 0.41 -5.34 -6.77
CA TYR A 153 0.22 -6.42 -7.74
C TYR A 153 1.05 -6.13 -8.99
N GLY A 154 2.00 -6.99 -9.34
CA GLY A 154 2.91 -6.69 -10.46
C GLY A 154 3.25 -7.88 -11.36
N ALA A 155 3.85 -7.56 -12.51
CA ALA A 155 4.50 -8.53 -13.38
C ALA A 155 5.59 -7.89 -14.24
N ASN A 156 6.65 -8.65 -14.50
CA ASN A 156 7.58 -8.36 -15.58
C ASN A 156 6.91 -8.64 -16.94
N ILE A 157 6.98 -7.66 -17.84
CA ILE A 157 6.32 -7.68 -19.14
C ILE A 157 7.35 -7.54 -20.26
N LYS A 158 7.21 -8.38 -21.29
CA LYS A 158 7.85 -8.22 -22.60
C LYS A 158 6.81 -7.71 -23.58
N LEU A 159 6.86 -6.41 -23.91
CA LEU A 159 5.88 -5.76 -24.78
C LEU A 159 6.40 -5.58 -26.21
N GLY A 160 7.72 -5.39 -26.37
CA GLY A 160 8.37 -5.25 -27.67
C GLY A 160 8.48 -3.80 -28.16
N GLU A 161 7.85 -3.50 -29.29
CA GLU A 161 8.05 -2.26 -30.04
C GLU A 161 7.35 -1.05 -29.41
N ALA A 162 7.78 0.16 -29.80
CA ALA A 162 7.07 1.38 -29.43
C ALA A 162 5.70 1.46 -30.12
N GLY A 163 4.72 2.06 -29.46
CA GLY A 163 3.40 2.27 -30.04
C GLY A 163 2.35 2.69 -29.01
N THR A 164 1.14 2.90 -29.49
CA THR A 164 -0.02 3.16 -28.64
C THR A 164 -0.67 1.82 -28.29
N TYR A 165 -0.91 1.62 -27.00
CA TYR A 165 -1.57 0.44 -26.46
C TYR A 165 -2.76 0.83 -25.62
N LYS A 166 -3.61 -0.14 -25.34
CA LYS A 166 -4.64 -0.06 -24.32
C LYS A 166 -4.30 -1.04 -23.22
N VAL A 167 -4.10 -0.55 -22.01
CA VAL A 167 -3.79 -1.36 -20.83
C VAL A 167 -5.06 -1.47 -20.00
N ARG A 168 -5.43 -2.69 -19.62
CA ARG A 168 -6.58 -2.98 -18.76
C ARG A 168 -6.17 -3.77 -17.55
N PHE A 169 -6.63 -3.37 -16.38
CA PHE A 169 -6.61 -4.21 -15.20
C PHE A 169 -8.04 -4.68 -14.88
N ILE A 170 -8.21 -6.00 -14.77
CA ILE A 170 -9.47 -6.66 -14.44
C ILE A 170 -9.35 -7.18 -13.01
N ILE A 171 -10.09 -6.58 -12.09
CA ILE A 171 -9.91 -6.73 -10.65
C ILE A 171 -11.09 -7.52 -10.08
N GLU A 172 -10.84 -8.77 -9.76
CA GLU A 172 -11.80 -9.65 -9.08
C GLU A 172 -11.70 -9.45 -7.56
N ASN A 173 -12.84 -9.60 -6.89
CA ASN A 173 -12.91 -9.46 -5.45
C ASN A 173 -12.14 -10.58 -4.72
N PRO A 174 -11.81 -10.41 -3.42
CA PRO A 174 -10.92 -11.30 -2.72
C PRO A 174 -11.59 -12.58 -2.16
N GLU A 175 -12.89 -12.80 -2.42
CA GLU A 175 -13.62 -13.98 -1.96
C GLU A 175 -13.01 -15.28 -2.49
N ALA A 176 -12.63 -15.32 -3.77
CA ALA A 176 -12.04 -16.52 -4.39
C ALA A 176 -10.66 -16.87 -3.80
N GLN A 177 -9.95 -15.90 -3.25
CA GLN A 177 -8.68 -16.09 -2.53
C GLN A 177 -8.89 -16.41 -1.04
N GLY A 178 -10.15 -16.53 -0.59
CA GLY A 178 -10.51 -16.95 0.76
C GLY A 178 -10.62 -15.83 1.79
N TYR A 179 -10.69 -14.56 1.37
CA TYR A 179 -10.84 -13.44 2.30
C TYR A 179 -12.31 -13.25 2.70
N LEU A 180 -12.59 -13.33 4.00
CA LEU A 180 -13.96 -13.33 4.54
C LEU A 180 -14.31 -11.96 5.14
N LEU A 181 -15.59 -11.60 5.02
CA LEU A 181 -16.18 -10.46 5.74
C LEU A 181 -16.93 -10.97 6.99
N HIS A 182 -16.76 -10.29 8.12
CA HIS A 182 -17.70 -10.44 9.23
C HIS A 182 -19.07 -9.90 8.80
N VAL A 183 -20.14 -10.62 9.11
CA VAL A 183 -21.51 -10.26 8.70
C VAL A 183 -22.53 -10.36 9.84
N ASP A 184 -22.08 -10.66 11.06
CA ASP A 184 -22.91 -10.61 12.25
C ASP A 184 -23.22 -9.16 12.64
N LYS A 185 -24.24 -8.96 13.47
CA LYS A 185 -24.72 -7.63 13.84
C LYS A 185 -23.72 -6.83 14.69
N GLU A 186 -22.90 -7.50 15.50
CA GLU A 186 -22.05 -6.83 16.51
C GLU A 186 -20.74 -6.35 15.89
N THR A 187 -20.17 -7.14 14.98
CA THR A 187 -18.82 -6.91 14.44
C THR A 187 -18.77 -6.86 12.91
N GLY A 188 -19.89 -7.13 12.24
CA GLY A 188 -19.94 -7.24 10.80
C GLY A 188 -19.91 -5.90 10.08
N VAL A 189 -19.37 -5.96 8.87
CA VAL A 189 -19.44 -4.85 7.92
C VAL A 189 -20.76 -4.92 7.15
N THR A 190 -21.24 -3.77 6.67
CA THR A 190 -22.54 -3.69 5.94
C THR A 190 -22.39 -3.94 4.45
N GLY A 191 -21.18 -3.77 3.90
CA GLY A 191 -20.89 -3.96 2.49
C GLY A 191 -20.88 -5.43 2.06
N LYS A 192 -20.86 -5.61 0.74
CA LYS A 192 -20.64 -6.88 0.05
C LYS A 192 -19.63 -6.63 -1.06
N TYR A 193 -18.84 -7.66 -1.37
CA TYR A 193 -17.97 -7.59 -2.53
C TYR A 193 -18.76 -7.37 -3.81
N TRP A 194 -18.12 -6.74 -4.78
CA TRP A 194 -18.63 -6.63 -6.13
C TRP A 194 -18.71 -8.02 -6.78
N THR A 195 -19.74 -8.26 -7.58
CA THR A 195 -19.92 -9.54 -8.28
C THR A 195 -19.19 -9.55 -9.62
N ASP A 196 -19.30 -8.49 -10.40
CA ASP A 196 -18.63 -8.34 -11.69
C ASP A 196 -17.27 -7.65 -11.49
N PRO A 197 -16.17 -8.14 -12.10
CA PRO A 197 -14.85 -7.54 -11.96
C PRO A 197 -14.86 -6.05 -12.29
N LEU A 198 -14.11 -5.27 -11.51
CA LEU A 198 -13.87 -3.86 -11.78
C LEU A 198 -12.80 -3.76 -12.89
N ILE A 199 -12.97 -2.82 -13.82
CA ILE A 199 -12.07 -2.67 -14.96
C ILE A 199 -11.49 -1.26 -14.95
N ALA A 200 -10.18 -1.15 -14.76
CA ALA A 200 -9.42 0.07 -15.01
C ALA A 200 -8.81 -0.01 -16.41
N GLU A 201 -8.87 1.08 -17.18
CA GLU A 201 -8.40 1.08 -18.57
C GLU A 201 -7.71 2.39 -18.95
N TRP A 202 -6.52 2.31 -19.52
CA TRP A 202 -5.74 3.45 -19.98
C TRP A 202 -5.34 3.30 -21.44
N ASP A 203 -5.24 4.44 -22.15
CA ASP A 203 -4.46 4.54 -23.37
C ASP A 203 -2.99 4.80 -22.99
N PHE A 204 -2.08 3.99 -23.50
CA PHE A 204 -0.68 3.94 -23.08
C PHE A 204 0.26 4.12 -24.27
N ASP A 205 0.92 5.28 -24.34
CA ASP A 205 1.97 5.56 -25.32
C ASP A 205 3.30 4.98 -24.84
N TYR A 206 3.61 3.77 -25.28
CA TYR A 206 4.83 3.07 -24.89
C TYR A 206 6.00 3.40 -25.81
N VAL A 207 7.13 3.75 -25.20
CA VAL A 207 8.43 3.84 -25.87
C VAL A 207 9.40 2.93 -25.12
N PRO A 208 10.05 1.95 -25.79
CA PRO A 208 11.05 1.11 -25.16
C PRO A 208 12.16 1.95 -24.52
N ARG A 209 12.42 1.66 -23.25
CA ARG A 209 13.41 2.37 -22.45
C ARG A 209 14.67 1.53 -22.30
N VAL A 210 15.79 2.22 -22.19
CA VAL A 210 17.02 1.66 -21.64
C VAL A 210 17.11 2.20 -20.23
N TRP A 211 17.17 1.29 -19.27
CA TRP A 211 17.19 1.56 -17.85
C TRP A 211 18.64 1.72 -17.34
#